data_AF-A0A093X5D7-F1
#
_entry.id   AF-A0A093X5D7-F1
#
_cell.length_a   1.000
_cell.length_b   1.000
_cell.length_c   1.000
_cell.angle_alpha   90.00
_cell.angle_beta   90.00
_cell.angle_gamma   90.00
#
_symmetry.space_group_name_H-M   'P 1'
#
loop_
_entity.id
_entity.type
_entity.pdbx_description
1 polymer ?
#
loop_
_entity_poly.entity_id
_entity_poly.type
_entity_poly.pdbx_seq_one_letter_code
_entity_poly.pdbx_strand_id
1 'polypeptide(L)'
;MEFSYSGLGAIIRRIVEGNPEMSDLERRLLAQETMRVAFEHLASRVLLALSTPAMKDISTLVVSGGVASNQFLKHMLRSLLDKRGYEGVEVVFPPMSLCTDNAAMIAWTGMEMWEAGWRSGLDMRSLKKWAIDPEAGDGGIMGAEGWKRVDDTQL
;
A
#
# COMPACT_ATOMS: atom_id res chain seq x y z
N MET A 1 -10.73 3.26 -8.09
CA MET A 1 -9.42 3.29 -8.79
C MET A 1 -8.81 1.92 -8.66
N GLU A 2 -8.38 1.30 -9.76
CA GLU A 2 -7.87 -0.08 -9.74
C GLU A 2 -6.45 -0.18 -10.30
N PHE A 3 -5.69 -1.14 -9.76
CA PHE A 3 -4.40 -1.52 -10.27
C PHE A 3 -4.53 -2.79 -11.11
N SER A 4 -3.85 -2.84 -12.26
CA SER A 4 -3.73 -4.06 -13.05
C SER A 4 -2.27 -4.27 -13.43
N TYR A 5 -1.74 -5.43 -13.09
CA TYR A 5 -0.41 -5.91 -13.47
C TYR A 5 -0.51 -7.20 -14.30
N SER A 6 -1.72 -7.59 -14.67
CA SER A 6 -1.96 -8.81 -15.45
C SER A 6 -1.30 -8.70 -16.82
N GLY A 7 -0.75 -9.82 -17.31
CA GLY A 7 -0.08 -9.88 -18.60
C GLY A 7 1.36 -9.35 -18.62
N LEU A 8 1.79 -8.49 -17.68
CA LEU A 8 3.16 -7.95 -17.66
C LEU A 8 4.21 -9.08 -17.63
N GLY A 9 4.06 -10.02 -16.70
CA GLY A 9 4.95 -11.19 -16.61
C GLY A 9 4.93 -12.11 -17.84
N ALA A 10 3.77 -12.22 -18.51
CA ALA A 10 3.64 -13.04 -19.72
C ALA A 10 4.34 -12.38 -20.92
N ILE A 11 4.23 -11.05 -21.06
CA ILE A 11 4.93 -10.28 -22.08
C ILE A 11 6.44 -10.38 -21.89
N ILE A 12 6.93 -10.17 -20.67
CA ILE A 12 8.36 -10.28 -20.35
C ILE A 12 8.88 -11.67 -20.70
N ARG A 13 8.15 -12.71 -20.29
CA ARG A 13 8.49 -14.11 -20.61
C ARG A 13 8.59 -14.33 -22.12
N ARG A 14 7.61 -13.85 -22.89
CA ARG A 14 7.62 -13.94 -24.35
C ARG A 14 8.81 -13.20 -24.99
N ILE A 15 9.18 -12.03 -24.46
CA ILE A 15 10.35 -11.27 -24.94
C ILE A 15 11.64 -12.07 -24.69
N VAL A 16 11.79 -12.65 -23.51
CA VAL A 16 12.96 -13.47 -23.14
C VAL A 16 13.02 -14.76 -23.97
N GLU A 17 11.90 -15.49 -24.11
CA GLU A 17 11.83 -16.72 -24.91
C GLU A 17 12.04 -16.47 -26.41
N GLY A 18 11.58 -15.32 -26.92
CA GLY A 18 11.78 -14.90 -28.30
C GLY A 18 13.20 -14.40 -28.62
N ASN A 19 14.05 -14.22 -27.61
CA ASN A 19 15.43 -13.79 -27.78
C ASN A 19 16.38 -14.63 -26.86
N PRO A 20 16.67 -15.89 -27.24
CA PRO A 20 17.46 -16.80 -26.40
C PRO A 20 18.90 -16.31 -26.17
N GLU A 21 19.47 -15.59 -27.14
CA GLU A 21 20.83 -15.03 -27.09
C GLU A 21 20.88 -13.62 -26.47
N MET A 22 19.83 -13.22 -25.74
CA MET A 22 19.75 -11.90 -25.10
C MET A 22 20.94 -11.66 -24.17
N SER A 23 21.70 -10.62 -24.47
CA SER A 23 22.87 -10.18 -23.72
C SER A 23 22.53 -9.71 -22.31
N ASP A 24 23.52 -9.69 -21.43
CA ASP A 24 23.35 -9.16 -20.07
C ASP A 24 22.89 -7.70 -20.05
N LEU A 25 23.31 -6.89 -21.03
CA LEU A 25 22.87 -5.50 -21.17
C LEU A 25 21.38 -5.42 -21.48
N GLU A 26 20.91 -6.20 -22.45
CA GLU A 26 19.49 -6.24 -22.82
C GLU A 26 18.62 -6.76 -21.68
N ARG A 27 19.09 -7.76 -20.92
CA ARG A 27 18.40 -8.26 -19.71
C ARG A 27 18.24 -7.18 -18.64
N ARG A 28 19.30 -6.38 -18.41
CA ARG A 28 19.26 -5.26 -17.46
C ARG A 28 18.31 -4.17 -17.91
N LEU A 29 18.31 -3.82 -19.20
CA LEU A 29 17.38 -2.84 -19.77
C LEU A 29 15.93 -3.33 -19.67
N LEU A 30 15.67 -4.60 -20.00
CA LEU A 30 14.34 -5.19 -19.87
C LEU A 30 13.85 -5.17 -18.42
N ALA A 31 14.71 -5.49 -17.46
CA ALA A 31 14.38 -5.42 -16.03
C ALA A 31 14.09 -3.98 -15.58
N GLN A 32 14.89 -3.01 -16.03
CA GLN A 32 14.68 -1.59 -15.73
C GLN A 32 13.35 -1.10 -16.29
N GLU A 33 13.06 -1.36 -17.56
CA GLU A 33 11.84 -0.92 -18.22
C GLU A 33 10.59 -1.63 -17.68
N THR A 34 10.74 -2.90 -17.28
CA THR A 34 9.69 -3.61 -16.53
C THR A 34 9.34 -2.90 -15.22
N MET A 35 10.35 -2.56 -14.41
CA MET A 35 10.14 -1.82 -13.17
C MET A 35 9.55 -0.44 -13.45
N ARG A 36 10.03 0.24 -14.50
CA ARG A 36 9.52 1.55 -14.91
C ARG A 36 8.03 1.49 -15.16
N VAL A 37 7.58 0.61 -16.04
CA VAL A 37 6.16 0.47 -16.40
C VAL A 37 5.30 0.14 -15.18
N ALA A 38 5.74 -0.80 -14.33
CA ALA A 38 5.00 -1.17 -13.13
C ALA A 38 4.87 -0.01 -12.13
N PHE A 39 5.94 0.74 -11.90
CA PHE A 39 5.96 1.85 -10.94
C PHE A 39 5.31 3.13 -11.49
N GLU A 40 5.39 3.39 -12.80
CA GLU A 40 4.64 4.47 -13.44
C GLU A 40 3.13 4.23 -13.35
N HIS A 41 2.68 2.99 -13.59
CA HIS A 41 1.28 2.60 -13.38
C HIS A 41 0.87 2.85 -11.92
N LEU A 42 1.68 2.41 -10.95
CA LEU A 42 1.43 2.68 -9.54
C LEU A 42 1.33 4.18 -9.23
N ALA A 43 2.34 4.95 -9.62
CA ALA A 43 2.41 6.38 -9.36
C ALA A 43 1.27 7.16 -10.02
N SER A 44 0.82 6.74 -11.22
CA SER A 44 -0.32 7.36 -11.90
C SER A 44 -1.61 7.25 -11.07
N ARG A 45 -1.85 6.11 -10.41
CA ARG A 45 -3.02 5.90 -9.55
C ARG A 45 -2.92 6.67 -8.24
N VAL A 46 -1.72 6.79 -7.68
CA VAL A 46 -1.46 7.64 -6.51
C VAL A 46 -1.76 9.10 -6.85
N LEU A 47 -1.26 9.60 -7.98
CA LEU A 47 -1.53 10.97 -8.44
C LEU A 47 -3.02 11.23 -8.68
N LEU A 48 -3.74 10.26 -9.25
CA LEU A 48 -5.19 10.34 -9.41
C LEU A 48 -5.89 10.43 -8.04
N ALA A 49 -5.49 9.61 -7.06
CA ALA A 49 -6.03 9.67 -5.72
C ALA A 49 -5.77 11.03 -5.04
N LEU A 50 -4.53 11.54 -5.12
CA LEU A 50 -4.15 12.84 -4.57
C LEU A 50 -4.90 14.01 -5.22
N SER A 51 -5.29 13.87 -6.49
CA SER A 51 -6.08 14.90 -7.18
C SER A 51 -7.56 14.95 -6.78
N THR A 52 -8.03 14.00 -5.95
CA THR A 52 -9.42 14.01 -5.49
C THR A 52 -9.65 15.06 -4.39
N PRO A 53 -10.86 15.64 -4.27
CA PRO A 53 -11.17 16.62 -3.23
C PRO A 53 -10.91 16.12 -1.81
N ALA A 54 -11.07 14.81 -1.57
CA ALA A 54 -10.84 14.19 -0.27
C ALA A 54 -9.37 14.23 0.18
N MET A 55 -8.43 14.46 -0.74
CA MET A 55 -6.98 14.45 -0.47
C MET A 55 -6.36 15.85 -0.54
N LYS A 56 -7.16 16.91 -0.66
CA LYS A 56 -6.67 18.28 -0.89
C LYS A 56 -5.68 18.76 0.19
N ASP A 57 -5.92 18.38 1.44
CA ASP A 57 -5.16 18.86 2.60
C ASP A 57 -4.15 17.81 3.11
N ILE A 58 -3.84 16.78 2.31
CA ILE A 58 -2.88 15.75 2.69
C ILE A 58 -1.46 16.32 2.72
N SER A 59 -0.76 16.14 3.84
CA SER A 59 0.62 16.59 4.03
C SER A 59 1.64 15.45 3.90
N THR A 60 1.20 14.20 4.03
CA THR A 60 2.08 13.04 4.11
C THR A 60 1.54 11.87 3.28
N LEU A 61 2.40 11.29 2.45
CA LEU A 61 2.18 10.04 1.73
C LEU A 61 3.09 8.95 2.32
N VAL A 62 2.52 7.93 2.93
CA VAL A 62 3.26 6.77 3.43
C VAL A 62 3.28 5.66 2.37
N VAL A 63 4.48 5.14 2.08
CA VAL A 63 4.67 4.00 1.17
C VAL A 63 5.32 2.87 1.96
N SER A 64 4.51 1.85 2.29
CA SER A 64 4.94 0.67 3.05
C SER A 64 4.76 -0.62 2.25
N GLY A 65 5.31 -1.72 2.75
CA GLY A 65 5.31 -3.03 2.07
C GLY A 65 6.68 -3.42 1.51
N GLY A 66 6.85 -4.69 1.15
CA GLY A 66 8.16 -5.20 0.70
C GLY A 66 8.75 -4.46 -0.52
N VAL A 67 7.89 -4.04 -1.45
CA VAL A 67 8.30 -3.29 -2.67
C VAL A 67 8.69 -1.85 -2.34
N ALA A 68 8.24 -1.29 -1.21
CA ALA A 68 8.62 0.06 -0.78
C ALA A 68 10.13 0.21 -0.48
N SER A 69 10.82 -0.92 -0.27
CA SER A 69 12.29 -0.99 -0.15
C SER A 69 13.04 -0.53 -1.40
N ASN A 70 12.36 -0.56 -2.55
CA ASN A 70 12.98 -0.37 -3.84
C ASN A 70 13.37 1.10 -4.05
N GLN A 71 14.68 1.37 -4.14
CA GLN A 71 15.19 2.73 -4.30
C GLN A 71 14.74 3.39 -5.62
N PHE A 72 14.53 2.59 -6.67
CA PHE A 72 14.05 3.09 -7.95
C PHE A 72 12.59 3.56 -7.84
N LEU A 73 11.72 2.81 -7.14
CA LEU A 73 10.36 3.25 -6.82
C LEU A 73 10.39 4.57 -6.03
N LYS A 74 11.21 4.65 -4.98
CA LYS A 74 11.33 5.85 -4.15
C LYS A 74 11.72 7.08 -4.97
N HIS A 75 12.76 6.97 -5.78
CA HIS A 75 13.24 8.05 -6.63
C HIS A 75 12.19 8.47 -7.68
N MET A 76 11.58 7.50 -8.36
CA MET A 76 10.59 7.75 -9.39
C MET A 76 9.33 8.42 -8.83
N LEU A 77 8.78 7.89 -7.74
CA LEU A 77 7.56 8.42 -7.13
C LEU A 77 7.76 9.86 -6.66
N ARG A 78 8.87 10.14 -5.96
CA ARG A 78 9.21 11.53 -5.55
C ARG A 78 9.32 12.45 -6.76
N SER A 79 10.08 12.04 -7.78
CA SER A 79 10.26 12.84 -9.00
C SER A 79 8.94 13.14 -9.73
N LEU A 80 8.01 12.18 -9.74
CA LEU A 80 6.69 12.36 -10.35
C LEU A 80 5.79 13.27 -9.52
N LEU A 81 5.84 13.17 -8.19
CA LEU A 81 5.10 14.05 -7.27
C LEU A 81 5.58 15.49 -7.40
N ASP A 82 6.90 15.72 -7.44
CA ASP A 82 7.50 17.06 -7.63
C ASP A 82 7.00 17.70 -8.92
N LYS A 83 7.13 16.99 -10.04
CA LYS A 83 6.66 17.44 -11.37
C LYS A 83 5.16 17.76 -11.43
N ARG A 84 4.38 17.25 -10.48
CA ARG A 84 2.91 17.42 -10.43
C ARG A 84 2.47 18.42 -9.36
N GLY A 85 3.41 19.14 -8.74
CA GLY A 85 3.13 20.18 -7.75
C GLY A 85 2.91 19.67 -6.33
N TYR A 86 3.29 18.43 -6.03
CA TYR A 86 3.19 17.83 -4.69
C TYR A 86 4.52 17.90 -3.93
N GLU A 87 5.37 18.89 -4.19
CA GLU A 87 6.66 19.12 -3.52
C GLU A 87 6.50 19.26 -2.00
N GLY A 88 5.38 19.82 -1.54
CA GLY A 88 5.04 19.98 -0.12
C GLY A 88 4.52 18.72 0.57
N VAL A 89 4.25 17.64 -0.16
CA VAL A 89 3.82 16.36 0.44
C VAL A 89 5.05 15.57 0.86
N GLU A 90 5.19 15.31 2.15
CA GLU A 90 6.24 14.44 2.69
C GLU A 90 6.00 13.00 2.24
N VAL A 91 7.04 12.30 1.76
CA VAL A 91 6.93 10.89 1.37
C VAL A 91 7.74 10.03 2.33
N VAL A 92 7.04 9.26 3.16
CA VAL A 92 7.62 8.45 4.22
C VAL A 92 7.72 7.00 3.76
N PHE A 93 8.92 6.44 3.87
CA PHE A 93 9.20 5.02 3.66
C PHE A 93 9.62 4.42 5.01
N PRO A 94 8.79 3.58 5.65
CA PRO A 94 9.13 3.01 6.95
C PRO A 94 10.36 2.09 6.88
N PRO A 95 11.03 1.84 8.03
CA PRO A 95 12.10 0.85 8.12
C PRO A 95 11.66 -0.52 7.59
N MET A 96 12.58 -1.24 6.93
CA MET A 96 12.25 -2.51 6.27
C MET A 96 11.69 -3.58 7.20
N SER A 97 12.18 -3.62 8.45
CA SER A 97 11.67 -4.54 9.47
C SER A 97 10.20 -4.30 9.84
N LEU A 98 9.66 -3.11 9.54
CA LEU A 98 8.27 -2.73 9.80
C LEU A 98 7.39 -2.83 8.55
N CYS A 99 7.98 -2.95 7.36
CA CYS A 99 7.25 -3.04 6.08
C CYS A 99 6.78 -4.45 5.72
N THR A 100 7.32 -5.49 6.38
CA THR A 100 6.87 -6.88 6.22
C THR A 100 5.93 -7.27 7.35
N ASP A 101 5.05 -8.24 7.13
CA ASP A 101 4.10 -8.72 8.15
C ASP A 101 4.82 -9.09 9.45
N ASN A 102 4.46 -8.40 10.55
CA ASN A 102 5.11 -8.55 11.84
C ASN A 102 4.13 -8.35 13.01
N ALA A 103 4.46 -8.90 14.18
CA ALA A 103 3.60 -8.79 15.35
C ALA A 103 3.50 -7.36 15.92
N ALA A 104 4.50 -6.50 15.67
CA ALA A 104 4.51 -5.14 16.19
C ALA A 104 3.40 -4.28 15.56
N MET A 105 3.11 -4.44 14.26
CA MET A 105 2.01 -3.71 13.60
C MET A 105 0.62 -4.10 14.15
N ILE A 106 0.47 -5.37 14.55
CA ILE A 106 -0.76 -5.90 15.17
C ILE A 106 -0.89 -5.33 16.59
N ALA A 107 0.19 -5.37 17.36
CA ALA A 107 0.22 -4.83 18.71
C ALA A 107 -0.06 -3.31 18.74
N TRP A 108 0.54 -2.55 17.82
CA TRP A 108 0.31 -1.11 17.70
C TRP A 108 -1.15 -0.79 17.37
N THR A 109 -1.71 -1.44 16.35
CA THR A 109 -3.13 -1.27 16.00
C THR A 109 -4.04 -1.61 17.18
N GLY A 110 -3.75 -2.70 17.91
CA GLY A 110 -4.50 -3.08 19.10
C GLY A 110 -4.42 -2.06 20.22
N MET A 111 -3.26 -1.45 20.44
CA MET A 111 -3.05 -0.39 21.43
C MET A 111 -3.84 0.87 21.06
N GLU A 112 -3.77 1.32 19.81
CA GLU A 112 -4.55 2.47 19.30
C GLU A 112 -6.06 2.24 19.48
N MET A 113 -6.55 1.04 19.12
CA MET A 113 -7.95 0.68 19.34
C MET A 113 -8.32 0.64 20.82
N TRP A 114 -7.43 0.12 21.67
CA TRP A 114 -7.64 0.04 23.11
C TRP A 114 -7.75 1.44 23.74
N GLU A 115 -6.85 2.35 23.39
CA GLU A 115 -6.85 3.74 23.85
C GLU A 115 -8.07 4.51 23.33
N ALA A 116 -8.56 4.18 22.13
CA ALA A 116 -9.83 4.69 21.60
C ALA A 116 -11.09 4.06 22.24
N GLY A 117 -10.94 3.22 23.26
CA GLY A 117 -12.05 2.62 24.02
C GLY A 117 -12.64 1.35 23.41
N TRP A 118 -12.04 0.78 22.36
CA TRP A 118 -12.53 -0.44 21.72
C TRP A 118 -11.96 -1.71 22.35
N ARG A 119 -12.80 -2.73 22.52
CA ARG A 119 -12.46 -4.05 23.07
C ARG A 119 -13.09 -5.15 22.22
N SER A 120 -12.42 -6.27 22.07
CA SER A 120 -13.00 -7.48 21.49
C SER A 120 -13.60 -8.38 22.57
N GLY A 121 -14.74 -9.01 22.29
CA GLY A 121 -15.28 -10.10 23.08
C GLY A 121 -14.45 -11.39 22.92
N LEU A 122 -14.51 -12.27 23.92
CA LEU A 122 -13.83 -13.58 23.88
C LEU A 122 -14.48 -14.55 22.88
N ASP A 123 -15.65 -14.20 22.38
CA ASP A 123 -16.42 -14.91 21.35
C ASP A 123 -16.03 -14.53 19.92
N MET A 124 -15.13 -13.56 19.74
CA MET A 124 -14.67 -13.12 18.42
C MET A 124 -14.00 -14.26 17.65
N ARG A 125 -14.31 -14.34 16.35
CA ARG A 125 -13.83 -15.40 15.45
C ARG A 125 -12.98 -14.83 14.33
N SER A 126 -12.19 -15.70 13.69
CA SER A 126 -11.44 -15.34 12.50
C SER A 126 -12.39 -15.01 11.34
N LEU A 127 -12.19 -13.85 10.71
CA LEU A 127 -12.89 -13.47 9.48
C LEU A 127 -12.00 -13.76 8.27
N LYS A 128 -12.46 -14.66 7.38
CA LYS A 128 -11.71 -15.03 6.17
C LYS A 128 -11.62 -13.87 5.17
N LYS A 129 -12.67 -13.06 5.10
CA LYS A 129 -12.74 -11.82 4.34
C LYS A 129 -13.26 -10.76 5.30
N TRP A 130 -12.48 -9.71 5.48
CA TRP A 130 -12.80 -8.62 6.37
C TRP A 130 -12.46 -7.33 5.63
N ALA A 131 -13.49 -6.54 5.28
CA ALA A 131 -13.25 -5.31 4.55
C ALA A 131 -12.63 -4.26 5.49
N ILE A 132 -11.79 -3.39 4.93
CA ILE A 132 -11.30 -2.20 5.62
C ILE A 132 -12.26 -1.02 5.45
N ASP A 133 -12.98 -1.00 4.33
CA ASP A 133 -13.86 0.08 3.93
C ASP A 133 -15.14 0.07 4.78
N PRO A 134 -15.44 1.14 5.54
CA PRO A 134 -16.66 1.22 6.33
C PRO A 134 -17.94 1.17 5.49
N GLU A 135 -17.89 1.52 4.20
CA GLU A 135 -19.02 1.47 3.28
C GLU A 135 -19.23 0.08 2.66
N ALA A 136 -18.39 -0.89 2.98
CA ALA A 136 -18.57 -2.28 2.55
C ALA A 136 -19.80 -2.91 3.21
N GLY A 137 -20.38 -3.92 2.56
CA GLY A 137 -21.59 -4.59 3.06
C GLY A 137 -21.44 -5.32 4.40
N ASP A 138 -20.21 -5.54 4.87
CA ASP A 138 -19.87 -6.08 6.19
C ASP A 138 -19.55 -4.99 7.23
N GLY A 139 -19.67 -3.70 6.88
CA GLY A 139 -19.41 -2.55 7.76
C GLY A 139 -17.92 -2.29 8.05
N GLY A 140 -17.01 -2.90 7.29
CA GLY A 140 -15.57 -2.66 7.40
C GLY A 140 -14.94 -3.16 8.71
N ILE A 141 -13.89 -2.47 9.18
CA ILE A 141 -13.21 -2.81 10.44
C ILE A 141 -14.21 -2.87 11.60
N MET A 142 -15.10 -1.87 11.69
CA MET A 142 -16.01 -1.70 12.82
C MET A 142 -17.29 -2.52 12.72
N GLY A 143 -17.58 -3.10 11.55
CA GLY A 143 -18.75 -3.96 11.34
C GLY A 143 -18.57 -5.41 11.79
N ALA A 144 -17.35 -5.82 12.17
CA ALA A 144 -17.11 -7.15 12.72
C ALA A 144 -17.84 -7.37 14.05
N GLU A 145 -18.46 -8.54 14.21
CA GLU A 145 -19.11 -8.93 15.46
C GLU A 145 -18.11 -9.05 16.62
N GLY A 146 -18.53 -8.66 17.82
CA GLY A 146 -17.75 -8.79 19.05
C GLY A 146 -17.04 -7.53 19.52
N TRP A 147 -17.09 -6.42 18.76
CA TRP A 147 -16.61 -5.13 19.24
C TRP A 147 -17.49 -4.58 20.38
N LYS A 148 -16.82 -4.06 21.42
CA LYS A 148 -17.43 -3.36 22.55
C LYS A 148 -16.73 -2.03 22.73
N ARG A 149 -17.49 -0.96 22.90
CA ARG A 149 -16.95 0.35 23.29
C ARG A 149 -17.12 0.51 24.79
N VAL A 150 -16.02 0.83 25.48
CA VAL A 150 -16.03 1.14 26.90
C VAL A 150 -16.05 2.66 27.02
N ASP A 151 -17.11 3.21 27.61
CA ASP A 151 -17.19 4.65 27.90
C ASP A 151 -16.42 4.95 29.20
N ASP A 152 -15.80 6.14 29.27
CA ASP A 152 -14.94 6.63 30.37
C ASP A 152 -15.63 6.73 31.76
N THR A 153 -16.88 6.30 31.90
CA THR A 153 -17.67 6.36 33.14
C THR A 153 -17.56 5.13 34.05
N GLN A 154 -16.67 4.16 33.75
CA GLN A 154 -16.48 2.95 34.57
C GLN A 154 -15.02 2.69 35.00
N LEU A 155 -14.18 3.71 35.09
CA LEU A 155 -12.89 3.66 35.80
C LEU A 155 -12.93 4.50 37.08
#